data_AF-A0A0D2TLM6-F1
#
_entry.id   AF-A0A0D2TLM6-F1
#
_cell.length_a   1.000
_cell.length_b   1.000
_cell.length_c   1.000
_cell.angle_alpha   90.00
_cell.angle_beta   90.00
_cell.angle_gamma   90.00
#
_symmetry.space_group_name_H-M   'P 1'
#
loop_
_entity.id
_entity.type
_entity.pdbx_description
1 polymer ?
#
loop_
_entity_poly.entity_id
_entity_poly.type
_entity_poly.pdbx_seq_one_letter_code
_entity_poly.pdbx_strand_id
1 'polypeptide(L)'
;MSSTLLEVTRAAHEDVEQLERLMVKDLQNDPPTAKDKLYQSHRVRNNIDTIISTTEKLIEIYEDKDNARKDEIAALGGQTATGINVFSAFYDRLKEIREYHRKHPAARLVNVNEEDEALLKEEPVIEFSGEEAFGRYLDLHELFNQYINSKFGSKIEYSAYLDVFSQPHNIPWKLKSTRQFREYMENLLEYLIYFFQRTEPLQDLDRIFSKVEAEFEEQWANGQVQGWEKQGQENEDDPAQHTMIDLDYYSTVEELMEVGPEKLKEALASLGLKTGGTVQQRAERLFLTKHTPLEKLDKKHFAKGSHGPRQNGSTAVSQDINSLKHIALMEAKMKKLSDLLSKTIEQTKENVVKKQALTYEEMEQEREEVS
;
A
#
# COMPACT_ATOMS: atom_id res chain seq x y z
N MET A 1 30.38 32.71 0.89
CA MET A 1 29.75 33.65 -0.04
C MET A 1 28.58 34.30 0.65
N SER A 2 28.26 35.55 0.31
CA SER A 2 27.01 36.16 0.74
C SER A 2 25.86 35.27 0.31
N SER A 3 24.97 34.90 1.23
CA SER A 3 23.80 34.05 1.00
C SER A 3 22.71 34.80 0.22
N THR A 4 23.09 35.39 -0.90
CA THR A 4 22.20 36.06 -1.84
C THR A 4 21.33 35.02 -2.52
N LEU A 5 20.05 35.34 -2.72
CA LEU A 5 19.09 34.38 -3.27
C LEU A 5 19.51 33.95 -4.68
N LEU A 6 20.07 34.84 -5.49
CA LEU A 6 20.65 34.50 -6.80
C LEU A 6 21.87 33.59 -6.73
N GLU A 7 22.74 33.74 -5.72
CA GLU A 7 23.88 32.82 -5.55
C GLU A 7 23.42 31.45 -5.07
N VAL A 8 22.43 31.39 -4.18
CA VAL A 8 21.78 30.14 -3.77
C VAL A 8 21.13 29.46 -4.98
N THR A 9 20.47 30.24 -5.85
CA THR A 9 19.88 29.72 -7.10
C THR A 9 20.96 29.17 -8.02
N ARG A 10 22.07 29.91 -8.22
CA ARG A 10 23.19 29.48 -9.06
C ARG A 10 23.85 28.20 -8.52
N ALA A 11 24.11 28.15 -7.21
CA ALA A 11 24.68 26.99 -6.54
C ALA A 11 23.76 25.77 -6.64
N ALA A 12 22.45 25.94 -6.43
CA ALA A 12 21.49 24.83 -6.58
C ALA A 12 21.43 24.27 -8.01
N HIS A 13 21.52 25.12 -9.06
CA HIS A 13 21.65 24.64 -10.44
C HIS A 13 22.97 23.93 -10.69
N GLU A 14 24.07 24.43 -10.13
CA GLU A 14 25.39 23.78 -10.22
C GLU A 14 25.36 22.41 -9.53
N ASP A 15 24.76 22.30 -8.34
CA ASP A 15 24.62 21.05 -7.60
C ASP A 15 23.82 20.01 -8.40
N VAL A 16 22.72 20.41 -9.03
CA VAL A 16 21.91 19.52 -9.90
C VAL A 16 22.76 19.00 -11.07
N GLU A 17 23.45 19.88 -11.79
CA GLU A 17 24.31 19.50 -12.92
C GLU A 17 25.47 18.59 -12.47
N GLN A 18 26.06 18.85 -11.29
CA GLN A 18 27.12 18.00 -10.73
C GLN A 18 26.60 16.61 -10.39
N LEU A 19 25.45 16.50 -9.73
CA LEU A 19 24.82 15.22 -9.40
C LEU A 19 24.45 14.42 -10.65
N GLU A 20 23.93 15.08 -11.70
CA GLU A 20 23.65 14.44 -12.99
C GLU A 20 24.92 13.87 -13.63
N ARG A 21 26.01 14.64 -13.64
CA ARG A 21 27.32 14.16 -14.14
C ARG A 21 27.87 13.01 -13.31
N LEU A 22 27.74 13.08 -11.99
CA LEU A 22 28.15 12.02 -11.07
C LEU A 22 27.38 10.72 -11.34
N MET A 23 26.06 10.81 -11.53
CA MET A 23 25.22 9.67 -11.89
C MET A 23 25.62 9.06 -13.23
N VAL A 24 25.88 9.90 -14.25
CA VAL A 24 26.34 9.42 -15.56
C VAL A 24 27.70 8.71 -15.44
N LYS A 25 28.63 9.28 -14.65
CA LYS A 25 29.94 8.68 -14.39
C LYS A 25 29.83 7.35 -13.65
N ASP A 26 28.94 7.25 -12.65
CA ASP A 26 28.70 6.00 -11.93
C ASP A 26 28.14 4.93 -12.87
N LEU A 27 27.06 5.25 -13.60
CA LEU A 27 26.38 4.33 -14.52
C LEU A 27 27.22 3.90 -15.73
N GLN A 28 28.27 4.64 -16.08
CA GLN A 28 29.23 4.22 -17.11
C GLN A 28 30.14 3.07 -16.65
N ASN A 29 30.29 2.86 -15.35
CA ASN A 29 31.06 1.75 -14.80
C ASN A 29 30.15 0.53 -14.62
N ASP A 30 30.44 -0.55 -15.34
CA ASP A 30 29.73 -1.81 -15.18
C ASP A 30 30.15 -2.51 -13.87
N PRO A 31 29.22 -2.71 -12.91
CA PRO A 31 29.53 -3.34 -11.64
C PRO A 31 29.84 -4.84 -11.84
N PRO A 32 30.91 -5.38 -11.21
CA PRO A 32 31.32 -6.77 -11.42
C PRO A 32 30.43 -7.77 -10.66
N THR A 33 29.83 -7.37 -9.54
CA THR A 33 28.96 -8.23 -8.73
C THR A 33 27.54 -7.67 -8.62
N ALA A 34 26.58 -8.54 -8.30
CA ALA A 34 25.21 -8.13 -8.03
C ALA A 34 25.11 -7.17 -6.82
N LYS A 35 25.99 -7.33 -5.83
CA LYS A 35 26.10 -6.46 -4.66
C LYS A 35 26.56 -5.05 -5.07
N ASP A 36 27.58 -4.96 -5.91
CA ASP A 36 28.08 -3.67 -6.41
C ASP A 36 27.03 -2.95 -7.26
N LYS A 37 26.29 -3.72 -8.07
CA LYS A 37 25.16 -3.19 -8.86
C LYS A 37 24.06 -2.62 -7.97
N LEU A 38 23.78 -3.30 -6.85
CA LEU A 38 22.81 -2.82 -5.89
C LEU A 38 23.27 -1.52 -5.24
N TYR A 39 24.53 -1.44 -4.79
CA TYR A 39 25.09 -0.22 -4.21
C TYR A 39 25.09 0.95 -5.19
N GLN A 40 25.49 0.72 -6.45
CA GLN A 40 25.38 1.70 -7.51
C GLN A 40 23.93 2.20 -7.67
N SER A 41 22.96 1.29 -7.70
CA SER A 41 21.54 1.65 -7.84
C SER A 41 21.05 2.52 -6.67
N HIS A 42 21.48 2.24 -5.44
CA HIS A 42 21.17 3.06 -4.27
C HIS A 42 21.86 4.42 -4.28
N ARG A 43 23.15 4.50 -4.67
CA ARG A 43 23.83 5.80 -4.84
C ARG A 43 23.11 6.67 -5.86
N VAL A 44 22.78 6.09 -7.01
CA VAL A 44 22.04 6.80 -8.07
C VAL A 44 20.67 7.24 -7.56
N ARG A 45 19.96 6.40 -6.78
CA ARG A 45 18.68 6.77 -6.18
C ARG A 45 18.81 7.96 -5.22
N ASN A 46 19.79 7.94 -4.32
CA ASN A 46 20.05 9.04 -3.38
C ASN A 46 20.36 10.35 -4.11
N ASN A 47 21.13 10.27 -5.21
CA ASN A 47 21.41 11.43 -6.05
C ASN A 47 20.14 11.98 -6.71
N ILE A 48 19.26 11.11 -7.22
CA ILE A 48 17.96 11.50 -7.78
C ILE A 48 17.10 12.19 -6.72
N ASP A 49 16.98 11.62 -5.51
CA ASP A 49 16.18 12.22 -4.44
C ASP A 49 16.73 13.60 -4.02
N THR A 50 18.06 13.77 -4.05
CA THR A 50 18.72 15.06 -3.81
C THR A 50 18.44 16.05 -4.94
N ILE A 51 18.51 15.63 -6.21
CA ILE A 51 18.15 16.46 -7.37
C ILE A 51 16.69 16.91 -7.25
N ILE A 52 15.77 16.02 -6.90
CA ILE A 52 14.34 16.34 -6.74
C ILE A 52 14.18 17.41 -5.66
N SER A 53 14.73 17.20 -4.46
CA SER A 53 14.63 18.16 -3.35
C SER A 53 15.24 19.53 -3.69
N THR A 54 16.38 19.55 -4.38
CA THR A 54 17.02 20.80 -4.83
C THR A 54 16.18 21.50 -5.91
N THR A 55 15.57 20.73 -6.81
CA THR A 55 14.68 21.25 -7.86
C THR A 55 13.41 21.85 -7.27
N GLU A 56 12.81 21.22 -6.26
CA GLU A 56 11.66 21.75 -5.54
C GLU A 56 11.95 23.12 -4.92
N LYS A 57 13.12 23.26 -4.25
CA LYS A 57 13.58 24.55 -3.72
C LYS A 57 13.79 25.58 -4.83
N LEU A 58 14.36 25.18 -5.96
CA LEU A 58 14.50 26.08 -7.12
C LEU A 58 13.13 26.57 -7.60
N ILE A 59 12.15 25.68 -7.74
CA ILE A 59 10.78 26.04 -8.13
C ILE A 59 10.21 27.08 -7.16
N GLU A 60 10.33 26.88 -5.84
CA GLU A 60 9.87 27.84 -4.84
C GLU A 60 10.54 29.22 -5.01
N ILE A 61 11.85 29.26 -5.28
CA ILE A 61 12.59 30.50 -5.55
C ILE A 61 12.11 31.18 -6.84
N TYR A 62 11.78 30.40 -7.88
CA TYR A 62 11.26 30.93 -9.14
C TYR A 62 9.81 31.40 -9.05
N GLU A 63 8.97 30.77 -8.23
CA GLU A 63 7.60 31.20 -7.93
C GLU A 63 7.58 32.57 -7.24
N ASP A 64 8.62 32.89 -6.46
CA ASP A 64 8.88 34.23 -5.92
C ASP A 64 7.67 34.84 -5.17
N LYS A 65 7.01 34.02 -4.33
CA LYS A 65 5.75 34.40 -3.64
C LYS A 65 5.88 35.65 -2.77
N ASP A 66 7.07 35.88 -2.20
CA ASP A 66 7.39 37.02 -1.35
C ASP A 66 8.04 38.19 -2.12
N ASN A 67 8.26 38.05 -3.43
CA ASN A 67 9.02 38.97 -4.30
C ASN A 67 10.50 39.16 -3.90
N ALA A 68 11.07 38.32 -3.04
CA ALA A 68 12.44 38.47 -2.59
C ALA A 68 13.45 38.39 -3.75
N ARG A 69 13.18 37.56 -4.75
CA ARG A 69 14.05 37.42 -5.94
C ARG A 69 13.95 38.66 -6.82
N LYS A 70 12.74 39.15 -7.06
CA LYS A 70 12.53 40.39 -7.82
C LYS A 70 13.18 41.59 -7.14
N ASP A 71 13.05 41.70 -5.82
CA ASP A 71 13.63 42.78 -5.02
C ASP A 71 15.16 42.72 -5.04
N GLU A 72 15.76 41.52 -4.96
CA GLU A 72 17.20 41.37 -5.09
C GLU A 72 17.70 41.78 -6.49
N ILE A 73 17.00 41.37 -7.55
CA ILE A 73 17.33 41.76 -8.93
C ILE A 73 17.23 43.28 -9.10
N ALA A 74 16.19 43.91 -8.56
CA ALA A 74 16.02 45.35 -8.58
C ALA A 74 17.14 46.07 -7.81
N ALA A 75 17.51 45.56 -6.62
CA ALA A 75 18.61 46.08 -5.82
C ALA A 75 19.96 45.98 -6.57
N LEU A 76 20.21 44.86 -7.27
CA LEU A 76 21.38 44.69 -8.14
C LEU A 76 21.37 45.68 -9.32
N GLY A 77 20.19 45.98 -9.87
CA GLY A 77 20.00 47.02 -10.87
C GLY A 77 20.13 48.45 -10.33
N GLY A 78 20.44 48.63 -9.05
CA GLY A 78 20.55 49.93 -8.39
C GLY A 78 19.19 50.64 -8.22
N GLN A 79 18.07 49.94 -8.38
CA GLN A 79 16.75 50.51 -8.16
C GLN A 79 16.49 50.61 -6.66
N THR A 80 16.36 51.84 -6.19
CA THR A 80 16.02 52.18 -4.81
C THR A 80 14.69 52.94 -4.78
N ALA A 81 14.04 53.01 -3.62
CA ALA A 81 12.80 53.78 -3.45
C ALA A 81 12.92 55.27 -3.89
N THR A 82 14.13 55.80 -3.98
CA THR A 82 14.45 57.19 -4.33
C THR A 82 14.99 57.39 -5.76
N GLY A 83 15.12 56.33 -6.56
CA GLY A 83 15.64 56.39 -7.94
C GLY A 83 16.65 55.29 -8.28
N ILE A 84 17.32 55.41 -9.43
CA ILE A 84 18.32 54.45 -9.93
C ILE A 84 19.73 54.93 -9.56
N ASN A 85 20.41 54.21 -8.67
CA ASN A 85 21.80 54.43 -8.29
C ASN A 85 22.65 53.16 -8.46
N VAL A 86 23.01 52.88 -9.72
CA VAL A 86 23.78 51.68 -10.12
C VAL A 86 25.20 51.70 -9.56
N PHE A 87 25.83 52.88 -9.48
CA PHE A 87 27.22 53.00 -9.09
C PHE A 87 27.45 52.65 -7.61
N SER A 88 26.56 53.06 -6.69
CA SER A 88 26.70 52.69 -5.28
C SER A 88 26.57 51.18 -5.07
N ALA A 89 25.56 50.55 -5.67
CA ALA A 89 25.34 49.12 -5.59
C ALA A 89 26.55 48.31 -6.09
N PHE A 90 27.18 48.75 -7.19
CA PHE A 90 28.40 48.14 -7.71
C PHE A 90 29.58 48.22 -6.72
N TYR A 91 29.83 49.40 -6.13
CA TYR A 91 30.94 49.57 -5.21
C TYR A 91 30.74 48.83 -3.89
N ASP A 92 29.51 48.75 -3.39
CA ASP A 92 29.18 47.97 -2.19
C ASP A 92 29.45 46.48 -2.41
N ARG A 93 29.08 45.93 -3.58
CA ARG A 93 29.41 44.54 -3.96
C ARG A 93 30.90 44.30 -4.15
N LEU A 94 31.60 45.23 -4.79
CA LEU A 94 33.06 45.13 -4.93
C LEU A 94 33.76 45.09 -3.56
N LYS A 95 33.26 45.88 -2.61
CA LYS A 95 33.77 45.89 -1.23
C LYS A 95 33.50 44.54 -0.54
N GLU A 96 32.29 44.01 -0.65
CA GLU A 96 31.90 42.69 -0.11
C GLU A 96 32.78 41.56 -0.65
N ILE A 97 32.98 41.49 -1.98
CA ILE A 97 33.84 40.49 -2.63
C ILE A 97 35.28 40.59 -2.10
N ARG A 98 35.83 41.80 -2.01
CA ARG A 98 37.19 42.02 -1.50
C ARG A 98 37.33 41.60 -0.04
N GLU A 99 36.32 41.89 0.79
CA GLU A 99 36.30 41.46 2.19
C GLU A 99 36.21 39.94 2.33
N TYR A 100 35.41 39.28 1.48
CA TYR A 100 35.30 37.83 1.46
C TYR A 100 36.64 37.16 1.15
N HIS A 101 37.33 37.57 0.08
CA HIS A 101 38.63 37.02 -0.29
C HIS A 101 39.74 37.36 0.71
N ARG A 102 39.64 38.50 1.41
CA ARG A 102 40.56 38.81 2.52
C ARG A 102 40.36 37.86 3.70
N LYS A 103 39.11 37.49 4.00
CA LYS A 103 38.76 36.56 5.09
C LYS A 103 39.03 35.08 4.74
N HIS A 104 38.98 34.73 3.46
CA HIS A 104 39.17 33.36 2.97
C HIS A 104 40.36 33.27 1.98
N PRO A 105 41.59 33.58 2.42
CA PRO A 105 42.77 33.56 1.54
C PRO A 105 43.18 32.16 1.07
N ALA A 106 42.71 31.12 1.76
CA ALA A 106 42.96 29.71 1.45
C ALA A 106 41.71 28.97 0.97
N ALA A 107 40.71 29.68 0.40
CA ALA A 107 39.58 29.03 -0.24
C ALA A 107 40.12 28.06 -1.30
N ARG A 108 40.04 26.75 -1.01
CA ARG A 108 40.50 25.70 -1.92
C ARG A 108 39.67 25.76 -3.19
N LEU A 109 40.35 25.79 -4.33
CA LEU A 109 39.75 25.35 -5.58
C LEU A 109 39.59 23.85 -5.43
N VAL A 110 38.39 23.38 -5.11
CA VAL A 110 38.18 21.95 -5.05
C VAL A 110 38.16 21.41 -6.47
N ASN A 111 38.97 20.37 -6.71
CA ASN A 111 38.97 19.67 -7.97
C ASN A 111 37.71 18.80 -8.01
N VAL A 112 36.73 19.20 -8.83
CA VAL A 112 35.44 18.51 -8.98
C VAL A 112 35.62 17.00 -9.15
N ASN A 113 36.66 16.57 -9.87
CA ASN A 113 36.94 15.16 -10.09
C ASN A 113 37.34 14.38 -8.81
N GLU A 114 38.06 15.03 -7.88
CA GLU A 114 38.49 14.39 -6.62
C GLU A 114 37.33 14.26 -5.64
N GLU A 115 36.41 15.23 -5.62
CA GLU A 115 35.17 15.15 -4.85
C GLU A 115 34.24 14.06 -5.40
N ASP A 116 34.05 13.99 -6.72
CA ASP A 116 33.25 12.95 -7.36
C ASP A 116 33.78 11.55 -7.00
N GLU A 117 35.10 11.34 -7.03
CA GLU A 117 35.70 10.06 -6.67
C GLU A 117 35.57 9.71 -5.19
N ALA A 118 35.55 10.70 -4.30
CA ALA A 118 35.32 10.47 -2.88
C ALA A 118 33.86 10.09 -2.61
N LEU A 119 32.90 10.77 -3.25
CA LEU A 119 31.47 10.48 -3.12
C LEU A 119 31.11 9.10 -3.67
N LEU A 120 31.71 8.67 -4.78
CA LEU A 120 31.47 7.33 -5.33
C LEU A 120 32.03 6.19 -4.46
N LYS A 121 32.98 6.49 -3.57
CA LYS A 121 33.52 5.51 -2.61
C LYS A 121 32.65 5.36 -1.36
N GLU A 122 31.71 6.27 -1.12
CA GLU A 122 30.79 6.15 -0.01
C GLU A 122 29.74 5.07 -0.34
N GLU A 123 29.79 3.95 0.38
CA GLU A 123 28.86 2.85 0.19
C GLU A 123 27.56 3.15 0.95
N PRO A 124 26.39 3.08 0.29
CA PRO A 124 25.13 3.29 0.97
C PRO A 124 24.86 2.14 1.96
N VAL A 125 24.34 2.50 3.13
CA VAL A 125 23.93 1.51 4.14
C VAL A 125 22.61 0.91 3.70
N ILE A 126 22.62 -0.40 3.38
CA ILE A 126 21.42 -1.14 3.03
C ILE A 126 21.23 -2.25 4.06
N GLU A 127 20.13 -2.19 4.79
CA GLU A 127 19.78 -3.18 5.79
C GLU A 127 19.10 -4.37 5.10
N PHE A 128 19.68 -5.56 5.21
CA PHE A 128 19.05 -6.83 4.84
C PHE A 128 19.12 -7.79 6.01
N SER A 129 18.08 -8.60 6.18
CA SER A 129 18.15 -9.77 7.07
C SER A 129 19.19 -10.75 6.52
N GLY A 130 19.86 -11.49 7.40
CA GLY A 130 20.79 -12.55 6.99
C GLY A 130 20.14 -13.59 6.07
N GLU A 131 18.84 -13.86 6.27
CA GLU A 131 18.08 -14.80 5.43
C GLU A 131 17.74 -14.23 4.04
N GLU A 132 17.74 -12.89 3.88
CA GLU A 132 17.48 -12.25 2.58
C GLU A 132 18.71 -12.28 1.66
N ALA A 133 19.91 -12.52 2.21
CA ALA A 133 21.18 -12.61 1.50
C ALA A 133 21.38 -11.48 0.47
N PHE A 134 21.29 -10.21 0.93
CA PHE A 134 21.39 -9.00 0.10
C PHE A 134 20.35 -8.93 -1.05
N GLY A 135 19.12 -9.36 -0.77
CA GLY A 135 18.01 -9.27 -1.73
C GLY A 135 17.91 -10.46 -2.69
N ARG A 136 18.69 -11.52 -2.45
CA ARG A 136 18.64 -12.75 -3.25
C ARG A 136 17.43 -13.62 -2.90
N TYR A 137 17.02 -13.60 -1.63
CA TYR A 137 15.90 -14.39 -1.13
C TYR A 137 14.93 -13.52 -0.33
N LEU A 138 13.69 -13.99 -0.20
CA LEU A 138 12.67 -13.37 0.65
C LEU A 138 12.62 -14.08 2.00
N ASP A 139 12.62 -13.31 3.09
CA ASP A 139 12.41 -13.81 4.43
C ASP A 139 10.91 -13.73 4.78
N LEU A 140 10.17 -14.77 4.37
CA LEU A 140 8.72 -14.85 4.63
C LEU A 140 8.38 -15.68 5.87
N HIS A 141 9.35 -16.03 6.72
CA HIS A 141 9.13 -16.98 7.81
C HIS A 141 8.21 -16.39 8.90
N GLU A 142 8.33 -15.11 9.21
CA GLU A 142 7.42 -14.43 10.13
C GLU A 142 5.99 -14.40 9.60
N LEU A 143 5.81 -14.07 8.32
CA LEU A 143 4.51 -14.03 7.66
C LEU A 143 3.87 -15.43 7.56
N PHE A 144 4.68 -16.47 7.35
CA PHE A 144 4.23 -17.85 7.41
C PHE A 144 3.72 -18.24 8.80
N ASN A 145 4.40 -17.83 9.86
CA ASN A 145 3.93 -18.05 11.23
C ASN A 145 2.61 -17.30 11.50
N GLN A 146 2.45 -16.09 10.99
CA GLN A 146 1.17 -15.37 11.05
C GLN A 146 0.07 -16.12 10.28
N TYR A 147 0.39 -16.64 9.09
CA TYR A 147 -0.54 -17.43 8.28
C TYR A 147 -1.01 -18.69 9.00
N ILE A 148 -0.10 -19.54 9.50
CA ILE A 148 -0.47 -20.79 10.21
C ILE A 148 -1.32 -20.51 11.45
N ASN A 149 -0.99 -19.46 12.21
CA ASN A 149 -1.69 -19.12 13.44
C ASN A 149 -3.05 -18.44 13.21
N SER A 150 -3.37 -18.10 11.96
CA SER A 150 -4.62 -17.46 11.59
C SER A 150 -5.76 -18.46 11.37
N LYS A 151 -7.01 -17.97 11.42
CA LYS A 151 -8.19 -18.80 11.11
C LYS A 151 -8.37 -19.10 9.63
N PHE A 152 -7.73 -18.31 8.75
CA PHE A 152 -7.84 -18.45 7.29
C PHE A 152 -6.69 -19.26 6.69
N GLY A 153 -5.61 -19.44 7.46
CA GLY A 153 -4.48 -20.23 7.06
C GLY A 153 -4.75 -21.73 7.10
N SER A 154 -3.96 -22.46 6.34
CA SER A 154 -3.96 -23.92 6.31
C SER A 154 -2.67 -24.46 6.95
N LYS A 155 -2.74 -25.65 7.54
CA LYS A 155 -1.55 -26.35 8.07
C LYS A 155 -0.74 -26.92 6.92
N ILE A 156 0.09 -26.08 6.32
CA ILE A 156 0.99 -26.41 5.20
C ILE A 156 2.44 -26.21 5.61
N GLU A 157 3.36 -26.86 4.91
CA GLU A 157 4.80 -26.63 5.07
C GLU A 157 5.21 -25.29 4.44
N TYR A 158 6.36 -24.75 4.86
CA TYR A 158 6.86 -23.46 4.38
C TYR A 158 7.08 -23.42 2.87
N SER A 159 7.59 -24.51 2.29
CA SER A 159 7.80 -24.66 0.85
C SER A 159 6.49 -24.54 0.05
N ALA A 160 5.40 -25.12 0.55
CA ALA A 160 4.07 -25.01 -0.04
C ALA A 160 3.46 -23.62 0.18
N TYR A 161 3.77 -22.97 1.30
CA TYR A 161 3.34 -21.60 1.55
C TYR A 161 3.89 -20.62 0.52
N LEU A 162 5.12 -20.81 0.05
CA LEU A 162 5.73 -19.98 -1.01
C LEU A 162 4.93 -20.00 -2.33
N ASP A 163 4.16 -21.07 -2.60
CA ASP A 163 3.26 -21.12 -3.75
C ASP A 163 1.90 -20.45 -3.45
N VAL A 164 1.42 -20.59 -2.22
CA VAL A 164 0.07 -20.14 -1.80
C VAL A 164 0.00 -18.64 -1.55
N PHE A 165 1.04 -18.02 -0.96
CA PHE A 165 0.97 -16.61 -0.55
C PHE A 165 0.80 -15.66 -1.76
N SER A 166 1.30 -16.06 -2.93
CA SER A 166 1.15 -15.31 -4.19
C SER A 166 -0.28 -15.34 -4.77
N GLN A 167 -1.16 -16.18 -4.22
CA GLN A 167 -2.51 -16.44 -4.72
C GLN A 167 -3.58 -16.13 -3.66
N PRO A 168 -3.76 -14.86 -3.27
CA PRO A 168 -4.71 -14.48 -2.21
C PRO A 168 -6.18 -14.71 -2.64
N HIS A 169 -6.44 -14.78 -3.95
CA HIS A 169 -7.75 -15.04 -4.52
C HIS A 169 -8.35 -16.40 -4.14
N ASN A 170 -7.52 -17.39 -3.76
CA ASN A 170 -7.98 -18.71 -3.35
C ASN A 170 -8.60 -18.74 -1.94
N ILE A 171 -8.42 -17.68 -1.15
CA ILE A 171 -8.96 -17.62 0.22
C ILE A 171 -10.46 -17.30 0.14
N PRO A 172 -11.34 -18.05 0.85
CA PRO A 172 -12.77 -17.77 0.84
C PRO A 172 -13.12 -16.34 1.29
N TRP A 173 -14.05 -15.71 0.58
CA TRP A 173 -14.54 -14.36 0.86
C TRP A 173 -14.85 -14.10 2.34
N LYS A 174 -15.58 -15.03 2.99
CA LYS A 174 -15.99 -14.92 4.40
C LYS A 174 -14.79 -14.70 5.34
N LEU A 175 -13.61 -15.21 4.97
CA LEU A 175 -12.37 -15.09 5.74
C LEU A 175 -11.59 -13.82 5.40
N LYS A 176 -11.69 -13.32 4.16
CA LYS A 176 -11.04 -12.08 3.72
C LYS A 176 -11.55 -10.84 4.46
N SER A 177 -12.82 -10.82 4.85
CA SER A 177 -13.41 -9.74 5.65
C SER A 177 -12.95 -9.73 7.12
N THR A 178 -12.19 -10.73 7.56
CA THR A 178 -11.73 -10.83 8.95
C THR A 178 -10.55 -9.89 9.20
N ARG A 179 -10.52 -9.25 10.38
CA ARG A 179 -9.40 -8.39 10.81
C ARG A 179 -8.02 -9.06 10.68
N GLN A 180 -7.93 -10.32 11.06
CA GLN A 180 -6.67 -11.10 10.98
C GLN A 180 -6.13 -11.20 9.54
N PHE A 181 -7.00 -11.34 8.55
CA PHE A 181 -6.58 -11.42 7.15
C PHE A 181 -6.08 -10.06 6.66
N ARG A 182 -6.78 -8.98 7.04
CA ARG A 182 -6.34 -7.62 6.73
C ARG A 182 -4.95 -7.33 7.28
N GLU A 183 -4.74 -7.57 8.58
CA GLU A 183 -3.45 -7.34 9.23
C GLU A 183 -2.33 -8.14 8.56
N TYR A 184 -2.59 -9.42 8.25
CA TYR A 184 -1.64 -10.24 7.50
C TYR A 184 -1.33 -9.67 6.11
N MET A 185 -2.35 -9.23 5.36
CA MET A 185 -2.17 -8.65 4.02
C MET A 185 -1.43 -7.31 4.05
N GLU A 186 -1.69 -6.47 5.05
CA GLU A 186 -0.99 -5.21 5.29
C GLU A 186 0.49 -5.49 5.57
N ASN A 187 0.80 -6.39 6.51
CA ASN A 187 2.16 -6.78 6.85
C ASN A 187 2.90 -7.40 5.65
N LEU A 188 2.23 -8.28 4.89
CA LEU A 188 2.80 -8.91 3.71
C LEU A 188 3.12 -7.87 2.63
N LEU A 189 2.20 -6.95 2.36
CA LEU A 189 2.43 -5.87 1.40
C LEU A 189 3.55 -4.95 1.84
N GLU A 190 3.55 -4.53 3.11
CA GLU A 190 4.58 -3.66 3.68
C GLU A 190 5.97 -4.30 3.50
N TYR A 191 6.10 -5.58 3.86
CA TYR A 191 7.33 -6.33 3.67
C TYR A 191 7.75 -6.39 2.20
N LEU A 192 6.86 -6.77 1.29
CA LEU A 192 7.18 -6.90 -0.14
C LEU A 192 7.52 -5.55 -0.78
N ILE A 193 6.84 -4.47 -0.38
CA ILE A 193 7.15 -3.09 -0.82
C ILE A 193 8.55 -2.71 -0.35
N TYR A 194 8.83 -2.89 0.94
CA TYR A 194 10.11 -2.55 1.53
C TYR A 194 11.25 -3.37 0.92
N PHE A 195 11.04 -4.68 0.72
CA PHE A 195 11.99 -5.54 0.03
C PHE A 195 12.23 -5.07 -1.41
N PHE A 196 11.17 -4.82 -2.18
CA PHE A 196 11.28 -4.39 -3.58
C PHE A 196 12.01 -3.06 -3.72
N GLN A 197 11.69 -2.06 -2.88
CA GLN A 197 12.39 -0.77 -2.87
C GLN A 197 13.87 -0.91 -2.54
N ARG A 198 14.24 -1.86 -1.66
CA ARG A 198 15.64 -2.15 -1.35
C ARG A 198 16.35 -2.87 -2.48
N THR A 199 15.70 -3.78 -3.22
CA THR A 199 16.35 -4.55 -4.28
C THR A 199 16.38 -3.84 -5.62
N GLU A 200 15.40 -2.99 -5.90
CA GLU A 200 15.17 -2.31 -7.18
C GLU A 200 14.88 -0.81 -6.97
N PRO A 201 15.78 -0.03 -6.34
CA PRO A 201 15.52 1.35 -5.91
C PRO A 201 15.27 2.34 -7.06
N LEU A 202 15.71 2.00 -8.27
CA LEU A 202 15.51 2.82 -9.47
C LEU A 202 14.14 2.60 -10.13
N GLN A 203 13.38 1.60 -9.70
CA GLN A 203 12.03 1.39 -10.22
C GLN A 203 11.01 2.26 -9.49
N ASP A 204 10.20 2.97 -10.27
CA ASP A 204 9.14 3.83 -9.77
C ASP A 204 7.91 3.00 -9.37
N LEU A 205 7.91 2.58 -8.10
CA LEU A 205 6.83 1.78 -7.52
C LEU A 205 5.50 2.56 -7.50
N ASP A 206 5.54 3.86 -7.25
CA ASP A 206 4.34 4.70 -7.20
C ASP A 206 3.65 4.75 -8.57
N ARG A 207 4.43 4.86 -9.64
CA ARG A 207 3.90 4.78 -11.01
C ARG A 207 3.37 3.39 -11.35
N ILE A 208 4.00 2.32 -10.85
CA ILE A 208 3.49 0.95 -11.03
C ILE A 208 2.15 0.81 -10.31
N PHE A 209 2.06 1.23 -9.04
CA PHE A 209 0.82 1.15 -8.26
C PHE A 209 -0.27 2.06 -8.79
N SER A 210 0.05 3.25 -9.30
CA SER A 210 -0.94 4.14 -9.94
C SER A 210 -1.60 3.48 -11.15
N LYS A 211 -0.83 2.72 -11.94
CA LYS A 211 -1.37 1.92 -13.06
C LYS A 211 -2.26 0.78 -12.56
N VAL A 212 -1.80 0.05 -11.54
CA VAL A 212 -2.60 -1.03 -10.93
C VAL A 212 -3.90 -0.49 -10.34
N GLU A 213 -3.86 0.67 -9.68
CA GLU A 213 -5.05 1.34 -9.14
C GLU A 213 -6.01 1.76 -10.26
N ALA A 214 -5.51 2.35 -11.34
CA ALA A 214 -6.35 2.72 -12.48
C ALA A 214 -7.02 1.50 -13.14
N GLU A 215 -6.25 0.43 -13.39
CA GLU A 215 -6.77 -0.83 -13.95
C GLU A 215 -7.75 -1.50 -12.97
N PHE A 216 -7.45 -1.47 -11.67
CA PHE A 216 -8.32 -2.01 -10.62
C PHE A 216 -9.64 -1.26 -10.55
N GLU A 217 -9.64 0.07 -10.61
CA GLU A 217 -10.87 0.86 -10.57
C GLU A 217 -11.79 0.56 -11.77
N GLU A 218 -11.20 0.36 -12.95
CA GLU A 218 -11.95 -0.10 -14.14
C GLU A 218 -12.53 -1.51 -13.93
N GLN A 219 -11.71 -2.46 -13.47
CA GLN A 219 -12.16 -3.84 -13.21
C GLN A 219 -13.21 -3.91 -12.10
N TRP A 220 -13.08 -3.08 -11.06
CA TRP A 220 -14.00 -3.00 -9.93
C TRP A 220 -15.35 -2.44 -10.35
N ALA A 221 -15.36 -1.39 -11.18
CA ALA A 221 -16.58 -0.84 -11.77
C ALA A 221 -17.32 -1.88 -12.64
N ASN A 222 -16.56 -2.69 -13.38
CA ASN A 222 -17.09 -3.76 -14.24
C ASN A 222 -17.42 -5.05 -13.47
N GLY A 223 -17.07 -5.16 -12.18
CA GLY A 223 -17.28 -6.36 -11.38
C GLY A 223 -16.45 -7.58 -11.81
N GLN A 224 -15.30 -7.36 -12.47
CA GLN A 224 -14.44 -8.39 -13.05
C GLN A 224 -13.23 -8.74 -12.16
N VAL A 225 -13.21 -8.27 -10.92
CA VAL A 225 -12.08 -8.52 -10.01
C VAL A 225 -12.15 -9.97 -9.52
N GLN A 226 -11.11 -10.74 -9.85
CA GLN A 226 -10.98 -12.16 -9.52
C GLN A 226 -11.10 -12.40 -8.00
N GLY A 227 -12.08 -13.23 -7.59
CA GLY A 227 -12.35 -13.49 -6.17
C GLY A 227 -13.21 -12.42 -5.46
N TRP A 228 -13.64 -11.38 -6.19
CA TRP A 228 -14.52 -10.30 -5.72
C TRP A 228 -15.72 -10.07 -6.67
N GLU A 229 -16.01 -11.04 -7.54
CA GLU A 229 -17.19 -11.03 -8.40
C GLU A 229 -18.44 -10.85 -7.52
N LYS A 230 -19.33 -9.92 -7.91
CA LYS A 230 -20.56 -9.65 -7.14
C LYS A 230 -21.32 -10.96 -6.97
N GLN A 231 -21.30 -11.55 -5.78
CA GLN A 231 -22.22 -12.62 -5.39
C GLN A 231 -23.63 -12.03 -5.33
N GLY A 232 -24.21 -11.85 -6.51
CA GLY A 232 -25.60 -11.46 -6.74
C GLY A 232 -26.38 -12.52 -7.50
N GLN A 233 -25.80 -13.70 -7.78
CA GLN A 233 -26.50 -14.85 -8.33
C GLN A 233 -25.92 -16.15 -7.73
N GLU A 234 -26.84 -17.01 -7.33
CA GLU A 234 -26.70 -18.19 -6.45
C GLU A 234 -25.81 -19.31 -7.00
N ASN A 235 -25.26 -20.13 -6.09
CA ASN A 235 -25.42 -21.60 -6.02
C ASN A 235 -24.54 -22.14 -4.86
N GLU A 236 -25.15 -22.60 -3.76
CA GLU A 236 -25.53 -24.00 -3.45
C GLU A 236 -24.51 -24.66 -2.51
N ASP A 237 -24.81 -24.57 -1.20
CA ASP A 237 -24.72 -25.62 -0.16
C ASP A 237 -24.47 -24.98 1.21
N ASP A 238 -25.53 -24.41 1.81
CA ASP A 238 -25.57 -24.14 3.24
C ASP A 238 -26.98 -24.50 3.75
N PRO A 239 -27.17 -25.58 4.54
CA PRO A 239 -28.48 -26.11 4.93
C PRO A 239 -29.31 -25.17 5.85
N ALA A 240 -28.82 -23.97 6.15
CA ALA A 240 -29.37 -23.10 7.19
C ALA A 240 -30.39 -22.04 6.69
N GLN A 241 -30.68 -21.97 5.38
CA GLN A 241 -31.57 -20.92 4.83
C GLN A 241 -33.01 -21.37 4.50
N HIS A 242 -33.44 -22.55 4.92
CA HIS A 242 -34.83 -23.02 4.69
C HIS A 242 -35.89 -22.42 5.64
N THR A 243 -35.65 -21.26 6.24
CA THR A 243 -36.57 -20.67 7.24
C THR A 243 -37.37 -19.47 6.75
N MET A 244 -37.22 -19.06 5.49
CA MET A 244 -38.02 -17.97 4.91
C MET A 244 -39.14 -18.59 4.06
N ILE A 245 -40.31 -18.77 4.66
CA ILE A 245 -41.51 -19.15 3.92
C ILE A 245 -41.89 -17.94 3.06
N ASP A 246 -41.75 -18.07 1.74
CA ASP A 246 -42.23 -17.04 0.82
C ASP A 246 -43.76 -17.05 0.79
N LEU A 247 -44.35 -16.01 1.37
CA LEU A 247 -45.79 -15.88 1.53
C LEU A 247 -46.50 -15.57 0.23
N ASP A 248 -45.80 -15.15 -0.83
CA ASP A 248 -46.44 -14.85 -2.12
C ASP A 248 -46.97 -16.09 -2.83
N TYR A 249 -46.41 -17.27 -2.54
CA TYR A 249 -46.87 -18.56 -3.06
C TYR A 249 -48.16 -19.08 -2.42
N TYR A 250 -48.56 -18.56 -1.26
CA TYR A 250 -49.73 -19.04 -0.52
C TYR A 250 -50.88 -18.06 -0.65
N SER A 251 -52.05 -18.53 -1.07
CA SER A 251 -53.22 -17.68 -1.27
C SER A 251 -54.23 -17.79 -0.12
N THR A 252 -54.14 -18.87 0.67
CA THR A 252 -55.03 -19.13 1.81
C THR A 252 -54.25 -19.55 3.06
N VAL A 253 -54.88 -19.41 4.23
CA VAL A 253 -54.29 -19.81 5.51
C VAL A 253 -54.20 -21.34 5.61
N GLU A 254 -55.14 -22.04 4.99
CA GLU A 254 -55.19 -23.50 4.94
C GLU A 254 -53.97 -24.09 4.21
N GLU A 255 -53.51 -23.48 3.11
CA GLU A 255 -52.30 -23.89 2.39
C GLU A 255 -51.03 -23.68 3.22
N LEU A 256 -50.99 -22.61 4.03
CA LEU A 256 -49.88 -22.35 4.96
C LEU A 256 -49.82 -23.33 6.13
N MET A 257 -50.95 -23.94 6.50
CA MET A 257 -50.98 -24.97 7.54
C MET A 257 -50.30 -26.26 7.09
N GLU A 258 -50.29 -26.56 5.79
CA GLU A 258 -49.62 -27.74 5.22
C GLU A 258 -48.09 -27.67 5.31
N VAL A 259 -47.52 -26.47 5.46
CA VAL A 259 -46.07 -26.25 5.67
C VAL A 259 -45.59 -26.86 6.99
N GLY A 260 -46.50 -27.07 7.94
CA GLY A 260 -46.26 -27.81 9.17
C GLY A 260 -45.89 -26.93 10.38
N PRO A 261 -46.12 -27.44 11.60
CA PRO A 261 -46.05 -26.66 12.84
C PRO A 261 -44.66 -26.08 13.14
N GLU A 262 -43.58 -26.82 12.90
CA GLU A 262 -42.22 -26.39 13.25
C GLU A 262 -41.71 -25.29 12.31
N LYS A 263 -41.92 -25.43 10.99
CA LYS A 263 -41.55 -24.40 10.02
C LYS A 263 -42.28 -23.07 10.24
N LEU A 264 -43.58 -23.13 10.55
CA LEU A 264 -44.36 -21.93 10.91
C LEU A 264 -43.85 -21.27 12.21
N LYS A 265 -43.37 -22.08 13.16
CA LYS A 265 -42.80 -21.58 14.42
C LYS A 265 -41.48 -20.87 14.19
N GLU A 266 -40.61 -21.44 13.35
CA GLU A 266 -39.31 -20.86 12.97
C GLU A 266 -39.48 -19.56 12.18
N ALA A 267 -40.39 -19.53 11.20
CA ALA A 267 -40.69 -18.33 10.42
C ALA A 267 -41.29 -17.19 11.27
N LEU A 268 -42.14 -17.51 12.25
CA LEU A 268 -42.64 -16.51 13.20
C LEU A 268 -41.54 -16.02 14.16
N ALA A 269 -40.62 -16.91 14.57
CA ALA A 269 -39.50 -16.56 15.45
C ALA A 269 -38.52 -15.61 14.75
N SER A 270 -38.19 -15.88 13.48
CA SER A 270 -37.29 -15.03 12.68
C SER A 270 -37.86 -13.63 12.45
N LEU A 271 -39.19 -13.51 12.36
CA LEU A 271 -39.90 -12.22 12.27
C LEU A 271 -40.14 -11.56 13.64
N GLY A 272 -39.67 -12.16 14.75
CA GLY A 272 -39.85 -11.63 16.11
C GLY A 272 -41.30 -11.63 16.60
N LEU A 273 -42.18 -12.43 15.96
CA LEU A 273 -43.58 -12.58 16.30
C LEU A 273 -43.78 -13.69 17.34
N LYS A 274 -44.93 -13.68 18.01
CA LYS A 274 -45.28 -14.77 18.95
C LYS A 274 -45.37 -16.09 18.21
N THR A 275 -44.77 -17.14 18.77
CA THR A 275 -44.73 -18.48 18.18
C THR A 275 -45.70 -19.47 18.86
N GLY A 276 -46.38 -19.06 19.94
CA GLY A 276 -47.36 -19.89 20.64
C GLY A 276 -48.75 -19.90 19.99
N GLY A 277 -49.50 -20.98 20.22
CA GLY A 277 -50.87 -21.20 19.73
C GLY A 277 -51.03 -22.49 18.90
N THR A 278 -52.23 -22.71 18.37
CA THR A 278 -52.49 -23.80 17.41
C THR A 278 -51.77 -23.54 16.09
N VAL A 279 -51.62 -24.57 15.24
CA VAL A 279 -50.97 -24.43 13.91
C VAL A 279 -51.69 -23.41 13.04
N GLN A 280 -53.02 -23.40 13.09
CA GLN A 280 -53.87 -22.41 12.43
C GLN A 280 -53.56 -20.98 12.91
N GLN A 281 -53.48 -20.74 14.22
CA GLN A 281 -53.17 -19.41 14.77
C GLN A 281 -51.75 -18.92 14.42
N ARG A 282 -50.81 -19.85 14.19
CA ARG A 282 -49.46 -19.54 13.69
C ARG A 282 -49.50 -19.16 12.20
N ALA A 283 -50.18 -19.95 11.38
CA ALA A 283 -50.38 -19.67 9.96
C ALA A 283 -51.09 -18.32 9.73
N GLU A 284 -52.17 -18.03 10.47
CA GLU A 284 -52.88 -16.74 10.41
C GLU A 284 -51.96 -15.56 10.76
N ARG A 285 -51.14 -15.71 11.80
CA ARG A 285 -50.22 -14.65 12.26
C ARG A 285 -49.10 -14.38 11.24
N LEU A 286 -48.62 -15.42 10.58
CA LEU A 286 -47.63 -15.30 9.51
C LEU A 286 -48.27 -14.75 8.23
N PHE A 287 -49.51 -15.13 7.92
CA PHE A 287 -50.22 -14.60 6.75
C PHE A 287 -50.56 -13.11 6.89
N LEU A 288 -50.80 -12.62 8.11
CA LEU A 288 -51.00 -11.19 8.37
C LEU A 288 -49.81 -10.32 7.92
N THR A 289 -48.58 -10.84 7.94
CA THR A 289 -47.40 -10.09 7.45
C THR A 289 -47.35 -9.95 5.93
N LYS A 290 -48.17 -10.72 5.18
CA LYS A 290 -48.31 -10.58 3.72
C LYS A 290 -49.01 -9.27 3.33
N HIS A 291 -50.06 -8.92 4.07
CA HIS A 291 -50.90 -7.76 3.73
C HIS A 291 -50.64 -6.53 4.61
N THR A 292 -49.98 -6.72 5.76
CA THR A 292 -49.66 -5.64 6.69
C THR A 292 -48.15 -5.66 6.98
N PRO A 293 -47.40 -4.61 6.62
CA PRO A 293 -45.98 -4.53 6.94
C PRO A 293 -45.76 -4.54 8.46
N LEU A 294 -44.66 -5.15 8.89
CA LEU A 294 -44.30 -5.38 10.30
C LEU A 294 -44.41 -4.12 11.18
N GLU A 295 -44.14 -2.95 10.63
CA GLU A 295 -44.19 -1.65 11.32
C GLU A 295 -45.62 -1.22 11.72
N LYS A 296 -46.65 -1.74 11.05
CA LYS A 296 -48.06 -1.40 11.27
C LYS A 296 -48.81 -2.46 12.09
N LEU A 297 -48.14 -3.54 12.48
CA LEU A 297 -48.73 -4.61 13.30
C LEU A 297 -48.85 -4.20 14.77
N ASP A 298 -49.98 -4.53 15.41
CA ASP A 298 -50.21 -4.23 16.83
C ASP A 298 -49.15 -4.93 17.69
N LYS A 299 -48.66 -4.23 18.72
CA LYS A 299 -47.62 -4.69 19.67
C LYS A 299 -47.97 -6.02 20.34
N LYS A 300 -49.25 -6.41 20.32
CA LYS A 300 -49.74 -7.70 20.83
C LYS A 300 -49.25 -8.90 20.03
N HIS A 301 -48.84 -8.73 18.77
CA HIS A 301 -48.36 -9.82 17.91
C HIS A 301 -46.87 -10.13 18.08
N PHE A 302 -46.10 -9.20 18.64
CA PHE A 302 -44.66 -9.34 18.85
C PHE A 302 -44.33 -10.13 20.13
N ALA A 303 -43.23 -10.87 20.08
CA ALA A 303 -42.67 -11.52 21.27
C ALA A 303 -42.15 -10.47 22.27
N LYS A 304 -42.28 -10.76 23.57
CA LYS A 304 -41.92 -9.82 24.63
C LYS A 304 -40.40 -9.56 24.60
N GLY A 305 -39.98 -8.35 24.20
CA GLY A 305 -38.57 -7.96 24.09
C GLY A 305 -38.08 -7.66 22.66
N SER A 306 -38.89 -7.89 21.62
CA SER A 306 -38.56 -7.50 20.24
C SER A 306 -39.07 -6.07 19.96
N HIS A 307 -38.17 -5.09 19.93
CA HIS A 307 -38.44 -3.77 19.35
C HIS A 307 -37.95 -3.78 17.88
N GLY A 308 -38.76 -3.25 16.96
CA GLY A 308 -38.52 -3.26 15.51
C GLY A 308 -37.20 -2.64 15.02
N PRO A 309 -36.95 -2.67 13.70
CA PRO A 309 -35.61 -2.47 13.15
C PRO A 309 -35.10 -1.04 13.40
N ARG A 310 -33.90 -0.94 13.97
CA ARG A 310 -33.19 0.32 14.21
C ARG A 310 -32.64 0.87 12.89
N GLN A 311 -32.97 2.11 12.57
CA GLN A 311 -32.37 2.90 11.49
C GLN A 311 -30.90 3.26 11.83
N ASN A 312 -29.95 2.37 11.55
CA ASN A 312 -28.49 2.65 11.61
C ASN A 312 -27.73 2.12 10.37
N GLY A 313 -28.45 1.70 9.31
CA GLY A 313 -27.91 0.84 8.25
C GLY A 313 -27.14 1.52 7.10
N SER A 314 -27.18 2.84 6.92
CA SER A 314 -26.57 3.46 5.72
C SER A 314 -25.07 3.75 5.85
N THR A 315 -24.59 4.11 7.04
CA THR A 315 -23.17 4.46 7.26
C THR A 315 -22.28 3.24 7.45
N ALA A 316 -22.81 2.17 8.06
CA ALA A 316 -22.05 0.92 8.27
C ALA A 316 -21.81 0.17 6.94
N VAL A 317 -22.81 0.11 6.07
CA VAL A 317 -22.71 -0.57 4.76
C VAL A 317 -21.72 0.13 3.84
N SER A 318 -21.66 1.47 3.84
CA SER A 318 -20.69 2.21 3.04
C SER A 318 -19.25 2.08 3.57
N GLN A 319 -19.08 2.03 4.89
CA GLN A 319 -17.78 1.75 5.50
C GLN A 319 -17.31 0.33 5.19
N ASP A 320 -18.18 -0.68 5.27
CA ASP A 320 -17.84 -2.06 4.94
C ASP A 320 -17.48 -2.23 3.47
N ILE A 321 -18.20 -1.58 2.54
CA ILE A 321 -17.86 -1.63 1.10
C ILE A 321 -16.50 -0.98 0.81
N ASN A 322 -16.21 0.17 1.41
CA ASN A 322 -14.90 0.82 1.24
C ASN A 322 -13.76 -0.02 1.85
N SER A 323 -14.04 -0.63 3.01
CA SER A 323 -13.15 -1.52 3.73
C SER A 323 -12.85 -2.79 2.92
N LEU A 324 -13.83 -3.32 2.20
CA LEU A 324 -13.70 -4.46 1.30
C LEU A 324 -12.96 -4.12 0.01
N LYS A 325 -13.30 -2.99 -0.61
CA LYS A 325 -12.58 -2.47 -1.79
C LYS A 325 -11.10 -2.26 -1.49
N HIS A 326 -10.76 -1.77 -0.30
CA HIS A 326 -9.37 -1.61 0.14
C HIS A 326 -8.64 -2.96 0.17
N ILE A 327 -9.26 -4.02 0.72
CA ILE A 327 -8.65 -5.36 0.74
C ILE A 327 -8.45 -5.88 -0.69
N ALA A 328 -9.45 -5.71 -1.57
CA ALA A 328 -9.34 -6.11 -2.97
C ALA A 328 -8.19 -5.41 -3.69
N LEU A 329 -8.01 -4.11 -3.45
CA LEU A 329 -6.89 -3.34 -3.99
C LEU A 329 -5.54 -3.83 -3.45
N MET A 330 -5.47 -4.16 -2.15
CA MET A 330 -4.28 -4.76 -1.56
C MET A 330 -3.91 -6.09 -2.24
N GLU A 331 -4.89 -6.95 -2.51
CA GLU A 331 -4.65 -8.20 -3.25
C GLU A 331 -4.12 -7.95 -4.66
N ALA A 332 -4.66 -6.95 -5.38
CA ALA A 332 -4.19 -6.59 -6.70
C ALA A 332 -2.74 -6.07 -6.68
N LYS A 333 -2.40 -5.20 -5.72
CA LYS A 333 -1.02 -4.73 -5.51
C LYS A 333 -0.07 -5.88 -5.16
N MET A 334 -0.49 -6.79 -4.28
CA MET A 334 0.33 -7.93 -3.88
C MET A 334 0.59 -8.88 -5.04
N LYS A 335 -0.44 -9.16 -5.86
CA LYS A 335 -0.28 -9.95 -7.08
C LYS A 335 0.74 -9.30 -8.01
N LYS A 336 0.65 -7.97 -8.20
CA LYS A 336 1.62 -7.25 -9.03
C LYS A 336 3.05 -7.34 -8.50
N LEU A 337 3.24 -7.19 -7.19
CA LEU A 337 4.56 -7.36 -6.55
C LEU A 337 5.08 -8.79 -6.69
N SER A 338 4.21 -9.78 -6.53
CA SER A 338 4.56 -11.19 -6.70
C SER A 338 5.01 -11.50 -8.13
N ASP A 339 4.36 -10.90 -9.14
CA ASP A 339 4.78 -11.03 -10.54
C ASP A 339 6.17 -10.42 -10.77
N LEU A 340 6.43 -9.24 -10.21
CA LEU A 340 7.72 -8.55 -10.31
C LEU A 340 8.85 -9.31 -9.59
N LEU A 341 8.52 -9.94 -8.45
CA LEU A 341 9.45 -10.71 -7.62
C LEU A 341 9.44 -12.21 -7.94
N SER A 342 8.77 -12.65 -9.00
CA SER A 342 8.58 -14.07 -9.35
C SER A 342 9.89 -14.86 -9.35
N LYS A 343 10.95 -14.31 -9.97
CA LYS A 343 12.28 -14.91 -9.96
C LYS A 343 12.87 -15.05 -8.55
N THR A 344 12.71 -14.04 -7.69
CA THR A 344 13.19 -14.08 -6.31
C THR A 344 12.42 -15.09 -5.48
N ILE A 345 11.11 -15.23 -5.72
CA ILE A 345 10.26 -16.24 -5.08
C ILE A 345 10.73 -17.65 -5.46
N GLU A 346 10.99 -17.90 -6.75
CA GLU A 346 11.53 -19.17 -7.24
C GLU A 346 12.89 -19.48 -6.60
N GLN A 347 13.80 -18.52 -6.57
CA GLN A 347 15.12 -18.67 -5.92
C GLN A 347 15.00 -18.95 -4.42
N THR A 348 14.06 -18.31 -3.74
CA THR A 348 13.78 -18.55 -2.31
C THR A 348 13.29 -19.98 -2.10
N LYS A 349 12.41 -20.47 -2.97
CA LYS A 349 11.90 -21.85 -2.93
C LYS A 349 13.02 -22.87 -3.13
N GLU A 350 13.87 -22.68 -4.13
CA GLU A 350 15.03 -23.53 -4.37
C GLU A 350 15.97 -23.56 -3.17
N ASN A 351 16.22 -22.40 -2.55
CA ASN A 351 17.05 -22.27 -1.36
C ASN A 351 16.47 -23.03 -0.15
N VAL A 352 15.16 -22.94 0.07
CA VAL A 352 14.47 -23.68 1.14
C VAL A 352 14.59 -25.19 0.93
N VAL A 353 14.35 -25.67 -0.30
CA VAL A 353 14.46 -27.10 -0.62
C VAL A 353 15.90 -27.59 -0.45
N LYS A 354 16.88 -26.78 -0.88
CA LYS A 354 18.31 -27.06 -0.67
C LYS A 354 18.62 -27.16 0.82
N LYS A 355 18.27 -26.15 1.63
CA LYS A 355 18.50 -26.14 3.08
C LYS A 355 17.86 -27.34 3.78
N GLN A 356 16.67 -27.76 3.34
CA GLN A 356 15.98 -28.93 3.90
C GLN A 356 16.69 -30.26 3.58
N ALA A 357 17.50 -30.30 2.51
CA ALA A 357 18.28 -31.46 2.11
C ALA A 357 19.71 -31.50 2.70
N LEU A 358 20.18 -30.40 3.30
CA LEU A 358 21.53 -30.30 3.88
C LEU A 358 21.64 -31.05 5.21
N THR A 359 22.82 -31.58 5.48
CA THR A 359 23.20 -32.09 6.80
C THR A 359 23.48 -30.94 7.77
N TYR A 360 23.53 -31.24 9.07
CA TYR A 360 23.78 -30.22 10.11
C TYR A 360 25.11 -29.47 9.91
N GLU A 361 26.17 -30.20 9.54
CA GLU A 361 27.51 -29.63 9.31
C GLU A 361 27.52 -28.70 8.08
N GLU A 362 26.79 -29.06 7.02
CA GLU A 362 26.65 -28.21 5.82
C GLU A 362 25.80 -26.96 6.09
N MET A 363 24.80 -27.04 6.98
CA MET A 363 24.00 -25.87 7.41
C MET A 363 24.79 -24.88 8.28
N GLU A 364 25.79 -25.34 9.04
CA GLU A 364 26.69 -24.44 9.78
C GLU A 364 27.65 -23.72 8.82
N GLN A 365 28.23 -24.45 7.86
CA GLN A 365 29.12 -23.85 6.85
C GLN A 365 28.42 -22.80 5.97
N GLU A 366 27.18 -23.06 5.53
CA GLU A 366 26.42 -22.08 4.72
C GLU A 366 26.08 -20.81 5.53
N ARG A 367 25.87 -20.93 6.85
CA ARG A 367 25.65 -19.76 7.72
C ARG A 367 26.90 -18.91 7.90
N GLU A 368 28.08 -19.53 7.93
CA GLU A 368 29.35 -18.81 7.98
C GLU A 368 29.69 -18.07 6.67
N GLU A 369 29.19 -18.56 5.53
CA GLU A 369 29.40 -17.91 4.22
C GLU A 369 28.43 -16.75 3.92
N VAL A 370 27.24 -16.76 4.53
CA VAL A 370 26.18 -15.76 4.31
C VAL A 370 26.25 -14.59 5.31
N SER A 371 26.88 -14.80 6.47
CA SER A 371 27.17 -13.75 7.47
C SER A 371 28.33 -12.87 7.07
#